data_AF-A3W6Q8-F1
#
_entry.id   AF-A3W6Q8-F1
#
_cell.length_a   1.000
_cell.length_b   1.000
_cell.length_c   1.000
_cell.angle_alpha   90.00
_cell.angle_beta   90.00
_cell.angle_gamma   90.00
#
_symmetry.space_group_name_H-M   'P 1'
#
loop_
_entity.id
_entity.type
_entity.pdbx_description
1 polymer ?
#
loop_
_entity_poly.entity_id
_entity_poly.type
_entity_poly.pdbx_seq_one_letter_code
_entity_poly.pdbx_strand_id
1 'polypeptide(L)'
;MMKQSMIVAALGLLIAGCNAAAADPAPIEDEAGFLARCKAEGGYDCGVKWRWAGNAAQMADALLALAPETDGAAATDLRAGLSAVQWSSATEGMLGDLNVTLPANGKLAFRWMKQGAEGHYDLIEALRMRGVAFDSLGCPQYPGASMGQEKVMIARADGRAPFVLTVYHRAAPLSMEYGVYEVDADFSGTVPDRVALVAGRYPGGGGRAFTVDPTGWAQTCPDPGL
;
A
#
# COMPACT_ATOMS: atom_id res chain seq x y z
N MET A 1 -69.72 39.64 -3.63
CA MET A 1 -69.09 38.94 -2.48
C MET A 1 -68.70 37.54 -2.94
N MET A 2 -67.47 37.36 -3.44
CA MET A 2 -66.94 36.08 -3.90
C MET A 2 -66.13 35.42 -2.77
N LYS A 3 -66.50 34.20 -2.38
CA LYS A 3 -65.76 33.38 -1.41
C LYS A 3 -64.63 32.66 -2.15
N GLN A 4 -63.39 32.93 -1.77
CA GLN A 4 -62.21 32.18 -2.20
C GLN A 4 -62.08 30.91 -1.35
N SER A 5 -62.02 29.75 -2.02
CA SER A 5 -61.67 28.47 -1.41
C SER A 5 -60.17 28.23 -1.60
N MET A 6 -59.42 28.13 -0.51
CA MET A 6 -58.02 27.70 -0.51
C MET A 6 -57.92 26.17 -0.63
N ILE A 7 -57.16 25.70 -1.62
CA ILE A 7 -56.73 24.30 -1.77
C ILE A 7 -55.35 24.18 -1.12
N VAL A 8 -55.23 23.32 -0.11
CA VAL A 8 -53.95 22.95 0.50
C VAL A 8 -53.38 21.76 -0.27
N ALA A 9 -52.28 21.97 -0.98
CA ALA A 9 -51.50 20.91 -1.61
C ALA A 9 -50.48 20.37 -0.59
N ALA A 10 -50.61 19.09 -0.22
CA ALA A 10 -49.62 18.38 0.57
C ALA A 10 -48.44 17.98 -0.34
N LEU A 11 -47.27 18.60 -0.11
CA LEU A 11 -46.01 18.21 -0.74
C LEU A 11 -45.46 16.98 0.00
N GLY A 12 -45.53 15.81 -0.65
CA GLY A 12 -44.80 14.62 -0.20
C GLY A 12 -43.31 14.77 -0.54
N LEU A 13 -42.47 14.89 0.48
CA LEU A 13 -41.01 14.79 0.33
C LEU A 13 -40.64 13.33 0.05
N LEU A 14 -40.23 13.04 -1.19
CA LEU A 14 -39.42 11.86 -1.51
C LEU A 14 -37.99 12.12 -1.04
N ILE A 15 -37.61 11.52 0.08
CA ILE A 15 -36.21 11.47 0.52
C ILE A 15 -35.53 10.41 -0.34
N ALA A 16 -34.93 10.84 -1.46
CA ALA A 16 -33.98 10.03 -2.19
C ALA A 16 -32.75 9.83 -1.31
N GLY A 17 -32.57 8.62 -0.79
CA GLY A 17 -31.34 8.21 -0.11
C GLY A 17 -30.18 8.21 -1.11
N CYS A 18 -29.45 9.31 -1.20
CA CYS A 18 -28.11 9.31 -1.75
C CYS A 18 -27.24 8.49 -0.79
N ASN A 19 -26.99 7.23 -1.14
CA ASN A 19 -25.78 6.55 -0.68
C ASN A 19 -24.59 7.31 -1.28
N ALA A 20 -24.09 8.30 -0.55
CA ALA A 20 -22.78 8.85 -0.82
C ALA A 20 -21.79 7.71 -0.61
N ALA A 21 -21.29 7.14 -1.72
CA ALA A 21 -20.07 6.36 -1.66
C ALA A 21 -19.04 7.25 -0.95
N ALA A 22 -18.49 6.77 0.17
CA ALA A 22 -17.42 7.48 0.85
C ALA A 22 -16.34 7.76 -0.20
N ALA A 23 -16.06 9.03 -0.46
CA ALA A 23 -14.96 9.39 -1.34
C ALA A 23 -13.68 8.80 -0.74
N ASP A 24 -12.87 8.14 -1.56
CA ASP A 24 -11.57 7.64 -1.14
C ASP A 24 -10.81 8.77 -0.44
N PRO A 25 -10.11 8.49 0.69
CA PRO A 25 -9.42 9.54 1.42
C PRO A 25 -8.35 10.16 0.52
N ALA A 26 -8.59 11.40 0.11
CA ALA A 26 -7.63 12.17 -0.67
C ALA A 26 -6.30 12.30 0.10
N PRO A 27 -5.15 12.37 -0.58
CA PRO A 27 -3.88 12.66 0.06
C PRO A 27 -4.00 13.90 0.95
N ILE A 28 -3.42 13.83 2.15
CA ILE A 28 -3.33 14.96 3.07
C ILE A 28 -2.24 15.93 2.58
N GLU A 29 -1.29 15.42 1.80
CA GLU A 29 -0.20 16.18 1.18
C GLU A 29 -0.40 16.28 -0.34
N ASP A 30 -0.28 17.51 -0.86
CA ASP A 30 -0.30 17.79 -2.30
C ASP A 30 1.12 17.78 -2.90
N GLU A 31 1.21 17.95 -4.23
CA GLU A 31 2.50 17.93 -4.94
C GLU A 31 3.47 19.00 -4.43
N ALA A 32 2.95 20.20 -4.12
CA ALA A 32 3.78 21.30 -3.65
C ALA A 32 4.39 20.99 -2.27
N GLY A 33 3.58 20.44 -1.35
CA GLY A 33 4.02 19.98 -0.04
C GLY A 33 5.07 18.88 -0.15
N PHE A 34 4.81 17.85 -0.97
CA PHE A 34 5.73 16.75 -1.19
C PHE A 34 7.08 17.22 -1.72
N LEU A 35 7.07 18.04 -2.78
CA LEU A 35 8.30 18.54 -3.40
C LEU A 35 9.11 19.42 -2.44
N ALA A 36 8.44 20.16 -1.55
CA ALA A 36 9.09 20.95 -0.50
C ALA A 36 9.76 20.05 0.55
N ARG A 37 9.05 19.04 1.07
CA ARG A 37 9.60 18.07 2.05
C ARG A 37 10.80 17.33 1.47
N CYS A 38 10.64 16.73 0.29
CA CYS A 38 11.69 15.95 -0.35
C CYS A 38 13.00 16.75 -0.51
N LYS A 39 12.91 18.03 -0.92
CA LYS A 39 14.09 18.91 -1.03
C LYS A 39 14.70 19.28 0.32
N ALA A 40 13.85 19.55 1.33
CA ALA A 40 14.31 19.90 2.67
C ALA A 40 15.07 18.73 3.34
N GLU A 41 14.68 17.50 3.03
CA GLU A 41 15.34 16.27 3.47
C GLU A 41 16.60 15.91 2.65
N GLY A 42 16.97 16.74 1.67
CA GLY A 42 18.13 16.53 0.80
C GLY A 42 17.89 15.50 -0.32
N GLY A 43 16.64 15.18 -0.62
CA GLY A 43 16.25 14.28 -1.70
C GLY A 43 16.55 14.83 -3.10
N TYR A 44 16.78 13.91 -4.03
CA TYR A 44 16.93 14.16 -5.47
C TYR A 44 15.73 13.59 -6.24
N ASP A 45 15.57 14.03 -7.49
CA ASP A 45 14.51 13.57 -8.40
C ASP A 45 13.09 13.59 -7.78
N CYS A 46 12.81 14.59 -6.93
CA CYS A 46 11.54 14.67 -6.20
C CYS A 46 10.30 14.61 -7.10
N GLY A 47 10.35 15.17 -8.31
CA GLY A 47 9.24 15.05 -9.28
C GLY A 47 9.01 13.63 -9.79
N VAL A 48 10.08 12.82 -9.89
CA VAL A 48 9.98 11.39 -10.22
C VAL A 48 9.38 10.64 -9.05
N LYS A 49 9.85 10.89 -7.82
CA LYS A 49 9.33 10.25 -6.60
C LYS A 49 7.85 10.56 -6.38
N TRP A 50 7.43 11.82 -6.60
CA TRP A 50 6.02 12.22 -6.60
C TRP A 50 5.18 11.37 -7.58
N ARG A 51 5.65 11.24 -8.83
CA ARG A 51 4.97 10.45 -9.85
C ARG A 51 4.90 8.96 -9.48
N TRP A 52 5.97 8.41 -8.91
CA TRP A 52 6.00 7.01 -8.45
C TRP A 52 5.06 6.77 -7.27
N ALA A 53 4.94 7.72 -6.34
CA ALA A 53 3.94 7.68 -5.29
C ALA A 53 2.51 7.78 -5.86
N GLY A 54 2.31 8.63 -6.87
CA GLY A 54 1.06 8.72 -7.62
C GLY A 54 0.66 7.40 -8.30
N ASN A 55 1.61 6.71 -8.94
CA ASN A 55 1.38 5.39 -9.53
C ASN A 55 1.02 4.32 -8.47
N ALA A 56 1.53 4.47 -7.24
CA ALA A 56 1.25 3.58 -6.13
C ALA A 56 -0.03 3.93 -5.36
N ALA A 57 -0.76 4.98 -5.75
CA ALA A 57 -1.96 5.47 -5.06
C ALA A 57 -2.99 4.35 -4.82
N GLN A 58 -3.35 3.59 -5.85
CA GLN A 58 -4.35 2.53 -5.72
C GLN A 58 -3.90 1.39 -4.79
N MET A 59 -2.60 1.11 -4.70
CA MET A 59 -2.08 0.16 -3.70
C MET A 59 -2.24 0.72 -2.29
N ALA A 60 -1.93 2.00 -2.08
CA ALA A 60 -2.08 2.65 -0.79
C ALA A 60 -3.55 2.68 -0.34
N ASP A 61 -4.46 3.05 -1.24
CA ASP A 61 -5.90 3.09 -0.99
C ASP A 61 -6.43 1.69 -0.64
N ALA A 62 -6.02 0.66 -1.38
CA ALA A 62 -6.35 -0.73 -1.11
C ALA A 62 -5.88 -1.19 0.29
N LEU A 63 -4.64 -0.85 0.68
CA LEU A 63 -4.12 -1.21 2.01
C LEU A 63 -4.86 -0.50 3.14
N LEU A 64 -5.19 0.78 2.98
CA LEU A 64 -5.93 1.54 3.99
C LEU A 64 -7.38 1.10 4.11
N ALA A 65 -8.03 0.71 3.00
CA ALA A 65 -9.38 0.16 3.01
C ALA A 65 -9.47 -1.19 3.74
N LEU A 66 -8.39 -1.97 3.73
CA LEU A 66 -8.32 -3.27 4.40
C LEU A 66 -7.78 -3.20 5.84
N ALA A 67 -7.12 -2.10 6.21
CA ALA A 67 -6.68 -1.89 7.57
C ALA A 67 -7.90 -1.85 8.50
N PRO A 68 -7.97 -2.74 9.52
CA PRO A 68 -9.09 -2.75 10.45
C PRO A 68 -9.19 -1.41 11.17
N GLU A 69 -10.37 -1.05 11.66
CA GLU A 69 -10.49 0.01 12.66
C GLU A 69 -9.68 -0.38 13.91
N THR A 70 -9.25 0.57 14.75
CA THR A 70 -8.37 0.32 15.92
C THR A 70 -8.83 -0.83 16.84
N ASP A 71 -10.14 -1.01 17.00
CA ASP A 71 -10.75 -2.10 17.79
C ASP A 71 -11.54 -3.10 16.91
N GLY A 72 -11.37 -3.00 15.59
CA GLY A 72 -12.01 -3.83 14.60
C GLY A 72 -11.27 -5.14 14.36
N ALA A 73 -12.02 -6.19 14.00
CA ALA A 73 -11.42 -7.43 13.54
C ALA A 73 -10.90 -7.28 12.10
N ALA A 74 -9.85 -8.04 11.77
CA ALA A 74 -9.40 -8.19 10.38
C ALA A 74 -10.55 -8.69 9.49
N ALA A 75 -10.67 -8.12 8.30
CA ALA A 75 -11.67 -8.53 7.33
C ALA A 75 -11.48 -10.01 6.96
N THR A 76 -12.57 -10.79 7.08
CA THR A 76 -12.57 -12.22 6.74
C THR A 76 -12.53 -12.46 5.24
N ASP A 77 -13.05 -11.51 4.46
CA ASP A 77 -12.98 -11.50 3.00
C ASP A 77 -12.31 -10.20 2.53
N LEU A 78 -11.00 -10.26 2.33
CA LEU A 78 -10.22 -9.14 1.80
C LEU A 78 -10.66 -8.74 0.39
N ARG A 79 -11.18 -9.69 -0.39
CA ARG A 79 -11.58 -9.46 -1.78
C ARG A 79 -12.70 -8.43 -1.87
N ALA A 80 -13.65 -8.50 -0.93
CA ALA A 80 -14.78 -7.57 -0.86
C ALA A 80 -14.35 -6.10 -0.65
N GLY A 81 -13.20 -5.87 0.01
CA GLY A 81 -12.62 -4.53 0.21
C GLY A 81 -11.78 -4.02 -0.97
N LEU A 82 -11.57 -4.84 -2.01
CA LEU A 82 -10.67 -4.57 -3.13
C LEU A 82 -11.43 -4.45 -4.45
N SER A 83 -12.32 -3.46 -4.54
CA SER A 83 -13.21 -3.24 -5.69
C SER A 83 -12.48 -2.87 -6.99
N ALA A 84 -11.31 -2.25 -6.90
CA ALA A 84 -10.48 -1.89 -8.05
C ALA A 84 -9.72 -3.08 -8.66
N VAL A 85 -9.66 -4.22 -7.96
CA VAL A 85 -8.93 -5.41 -8.41
C VAL A 85 -9.79 -6.25 -9.35
N GLN A 86 -9.24 -6.55 -10.53
CA GLN A 86 -9.82 -7.46 -11.50
C GLN A 86 -9.42 -8.90 -11.18
N TRP A 87 -10.29 -9.61 -10.47
CA TRP A 87 -10.00 -10.96 -10.00
C TRP A 87 -10.16 -12.02 -11.08
N SER A 88 -9.14 -12.86 -11.27
CA SER A 88 -9.14 -14.01 -12.17
C SER A 88 -9.47 -15.32 -11.44
N SER A 89 -9.21 -15.39 -10.14
CA SER A 89 -9.54 -16.53 -9.28
C SER A 89 -10.00 -16.05 -7.90
N ALA A 90 -10.20 -16.96 -6.95
CA ALA A 90 -10.55 -16.61 -5.57
C ALA A 90 -9.41 -15.88 -4.85
N THR A 91 -8.16 -16.13 -5.23
CA THR A 91 -6.96 -15.64 -4.53
C THR A 91 -6.03 -14.82 -5.42
N GLU A 92 -6.34 -14.64 -6.70
CA GLU A 92 -5.48 -13.95 -7.66
C GLU A 92 -6.28 -12.97 -8.52
N GLY A 93 -5.69 -11.82 -8.80
CA GLY A 93 -6.25 -10.76 -9.61
C GLY A 93 -5.22 -9.76 -10.08
N MET A 94 -5.68 -8.68 -10.69
CA MET A 94 -4.84 -7.62 -11.23
C MET A 94 -5.31 -6.22 -10.81
N LEU A 95 -4.35 -5.35 -10.50
CA LEU A 95 -4.57 -3.92 -10.26
C LEU A 95 -3.66 -3.14 -11.22
N GLY A 96 -4.18 -2.71 -12.35
CA GLY A 96 -3.35 -2.20 -13.44
C GLY A 96 -2.39 -3.28 -13.96
N ASP A 97 -1.09 -3.02 -13.93
CA ASP A 97 -0.01 -3.97 -14.26
C ASP A 97 0.57 -4.71 -13.04
N LEU A 98 -0.05 -4.57 -11.86
CA LEU A 98 0.32 -5.33 -10.65
C LEU A 98 -0.47 -6.63 -10.56
N ASN A 99 0.23 -7.75 -10.38
CA ASN A 99 -0.41 -8.98 -9.92
C ASN A 99 -0.76 -8.84 -8.45
N VAL A 100 -2.00 -9.18 -8.10
CA VAL A 100 -2.52 -9.14 -6.74
C VAL A 100 -2.78 -10.57 -6.29
N THR A 101 -2.27 -10.95 -5.12
CA THR A 101 -2.53 -12.26 -4.53
C THR A 101 -2.97 -12.17 -3.07
N LEU A 102 -3.78 -13.14 -2.65
CA LEU A 102 -4.23 -13.35 -1.27
C LEU A 102 -3.56 -14.62 -0.74
N PRO A 103 -2.29 -14.55 -0.29
CA PRO A 103 -1.50 -15.74 0.04
C PRO A 103 -2.03 -16.50 1.28
N ALA A 104 -2.73 -15.80 2.17
CA ALA A 104 -3.44 -16.37 3.31
C ALA A 104 -4.51 -15.38 3.79
N ASN A 105 -5.38 -15.83 4.70
CA ASN A 105 -6.36 -14.95 5.35
C ASN A 105 -5.66 -13.77 6.03
N GLY A 106 -6.19 -12.56 5.81
CA GLY A 106 -5.61 -11.34 6.37
C GLY A 106 -4.28 -10.90 5.73
N LYS A 107 -3.86 -11.51 4.62
CA LYS A 107 -2.63 -11.14 3.91
C LYS A 107 -2.91 -10.76 2.46
N LEU A 108 -2.20 -9.73 1.99
CA LEU A 108 -2.30 -9.20 0.63
C LEU A 108 -0.91 -9.02 0.05
N ALA A 109 -0.74 -9.35 -1.22
CA ALA A 109 0.51 -9.16 -1.93
C ALA A 109 0.28 -8.46 -3.27
N PHE A 110 1.15 -7.49 -3.58
CA PHE A 110 1.27 -6.87 -4.90
C PHE A 110 2.62 -7.24 -5.51
N ARG A 111 2.64 -7.58 -6.79
CA ARG A 111 3.85 -7.96 -7.52
C ARG A 111 3.89 -7.27 -8.86
N TRP A 112 5.00 -6.60 -9.13
CA TRP A 112 5.33 -6.04 -10.42
C TRP A 112 6.73 -6.48 -10.84
N MET A 113 6.87 -6.76 -12.13
CA MET A 113 8.14 -7.19 -12.70
C MET A 113 8.21 -6.78 -14.17
N LYS A 114 9.33 -6.17 -14.57
CA LYS A 114 9.57 -5.80 -15.97
C LYS A 114 11.06 -5.86 -16.31
N GLN A 115 11.39 -6.47 -17.45
CA GLN A 115 12.77 -6.59 -17.89
C GLN A 115 13.36 -5.21 -18.22
N GLY A 116 14.60 -4.96 -17.78
CA GLY A 116 15.31 -3.72 -18.10
C GLY A 116 14.67 -2.45 -17.50
N ALA A 117 13.92 -2.58 -16.40
CA ALA A 117 13.16 -1.47 -15.84
C ALA A 117 13.74 -0.98 -14.52
N GLU A 118 13.65 0.34 -14.30
CA GLU A 118 14.06 0.98 -13.04
C GLU A 118 13.05 0.78 -11.91
N GLY A 119 11.78 0.52 -12.25
CA GLY A 119 10.65 0.61 -11.31
C GLY A 119 9.85 1.89 -11.56
N HIS A 120 8.61 1.92 -11.08
CA HIS A 120 7.75 3.11 -11.20
C HIS A 120 6.76 3.28 -10.04
N TYR A 121 7.04 2.69 -8.88
CA TYR A 121 6.19 2.75 -7.70
C TYR A 121 6.97 3.17 -6.47
N ASP A 122 6.33 3.99 -5.64
CA ASP A 122 6.79 4.31 -4.29
C ASP A 122 5.59 4.27 -3.33
N LEU A 123 5.26 3.07 -2.87
CA LEU A 123 4.15 2.85 -1.95
C LEU A 123 4.37 3.51 -0.58
N ILE A 124 5.62 3.59 -0.12
CA ILE A 124 5.93 4.14 1.20
C ILE A 124 5.59 5.63 1.20
N GLU A 125 6.03 6.37 0.18
CA GLU A 125 5.64 7.77 0.01
C GLU A 125 4.14 7.92 -0.25
N ALA A 126 3.53 7.05 -1.07
CA ALA A 126 2.09 7.10 -1.32
C ALA A 126 1.24 6.96 -0.05
N LEU A 127 1.70 6.13 0.91
CA LEU A 127 1.09 5.97 2.23
C LEU A 127 1.42 7.15 3.15
N ARG A 128 2.64 7.68 3.16
CA ARG A 128 3.00 8.90 3.93
C ARG A 128 2.14 10.09 3.54
N MET A 129 1.93 10.29 2.25
CA MET A 129 1.04 11.34 1.72
C MET A 129 -0.41 11.19 2.18
N ARG A 130 -0.82 10.01 2.64
CA ARG A 130 -2.13 9.70 3.24
C ARG A 130 -2.11 9.70 4.77
N GLY A 131 -1.04 10.21 5.38
CA GLY A 131 -0.90 10.31 6.83
C GLY A 131 -0.43 9.04 7.52
N VAL A 132 0.09 8.06 6.79
CA VAL A 132 0.62 6.83 7.41
C VAL A 132 2.01 7.09 7.99
N ALA A 133 2.16 6.75 9.27
CA ALA A 133 3.44 6.68 9.95
C ALA A 133 4.01 5.26 9.89
N PHE A 134 5.34 5.14 9.86
CA PHE A 134 6.04 3.86 9.79
C PHE A 134 7.04 3.69 10.92
N ASP A 135 6.99 2.56 11.61
CA ASP A 135 8.11 2.09 12.44
C ASP A 135 8.88 1.01 11.69
N SER A 136 10.18 1.20 11.53
CA SER A 136 11.04 0.18 10.91
C SER A 136 11.25 -1.00 11.86
N LEU A 137 10.99 -2.21 11.39
CA LEU A 137 11.39 -3.46 12.03
C LEU A 137 12.78 -3.91 11.57
N GLY A 138 13.19 -3.44 10.39
CA GLY A 138 14.52 -3.58 9.83
C GLY A 138 14.47 -4.08 8.39
N CYS A 139 15.60 -4.59 7.92
CA CYS A 139 15.76 -5.09 6.57
C CYS A 139 16.70 -6.28 6.54
N PRO A 140 16.38 -7.30 5.72
CA PRO A 140 17.33 -8.34 5.38
C PRO A 140 18.50 -7.76 4.59
N GLN A 141 19.69 -8.33 4.78
CA GLN A 141 20.90 -7.99 4.03
C GLN A 141 21.22 -9.11 3.04
N TYR A 142 21.20 -8.80 1.75
CA TYR A 142 21.52 -9.76 0.69
C TYR A 142 23.02 -9.77 0.37
N PRO A 143 23.58 -10.92 -0.06
CA PRO A 143 25.03 -11.08 -0.27
C PRO A 143 25.61 -10.31 -1.46
N GLY A 144 24.78 -9.62 -2.26
CA GLY A 144 25.22 -8.91 -3.47
C GLY A 144 24.47 -7.60 -3.71
N ALA A 145 25.19 -6.62 -4.25
CA ALA A 145 24.67 -5.27 -4.51
C ALA A 145 23.52 -5.21 -5.55
N SER A 146 23.31 -6.27 -6.34
CA SER A 146 22.24 -6.36 -7.35
C SER A 146 20.98 -7.10 -6.83
N MET A 147 20.88 -7.37 -5.53
CA MET A 147 19.79 -8.19 -4.98
C MET A 147 18.61 -7.37 -4.42
N GLY A 148 18.55 -6.08 -4.75
CA GLY A 148 17.49 -5.19 -4.31
C GLY A 148 17.59 -4.75 -2.86
N GLN A 149 16.59 -3.98 -2.44
CA GLN A 149 16.40 -3.47 -1.08
C GLN A 149 15.06 -3.98 -0.58
N GLU A 150 15.03 -4.51 0.63
CA GLU A 150 13.79 -4.90 1.30
C GLU A 150 13.69 -4.20 2.64
N LYS A 151 12.49 -3.82 3.05
CA LYS A 151 12.25 -3.24 4.38
C LYS A 151 10.94 -3.75 4.97
N VAL A 152 11.01 -4.20 6.21
CA VAL A 152 9.85 -4.62 7.01
C VAL A 152 9.52 -3.51 8.00
N MET A 153 8.25 -3.13 8.08
CA MET A 153 7.76 -1.99 8.86
C MET A 153 6.41 -2.30 9.49
N ILE A 154 6.06 -1.55 10.53
CA ILE A 154 4.69 -1.42 11.01
C ILE A 154 4.12 -0.13 10.42
N ALA A 155 3.03 -0.24 9.66
CA ALA A 155 2.27 0.89 9.15
C ALA A 155 1.18 1.28 10.15
N ARG A 156 1.03 2.59 10.41
CA ARG A 156 0.00 3.16 11.29
C ARG A 156 -0.72 4.29 10.60
N ALA A 157 -2.04 4.18 10.52
CA ALA A 157 -2.93 5.22 10.04
C ALA A 157 -3.91 5.60 11.15
N ASP A 158 -4.31 6.85 11.21
CA ASP A 158 -5.25 7.33 12.22
C ASP A 158 -6.59 6.58 12.12
N GLY A 159 -7.11 6.15 13.27
CA GLY A 159 -8.34 5.35 13.36
C GLY A 159 -8.20 3.89 12.94
N ARG A 160 -7.01 3.45 12.49
CA ARG A 160 -6.78 2.09 12.02
C ARG A 160 -5.87 1.28 12.95
N ALA A 161 -6.12 -0.02 13.04
CA ALA A 161 -5.20 -0.96 13.64
C ALA A 161 -3.89 -1.03 12.82
N PRO A 162 -2.72 -1.11 13.48
CA PRO A 162 -1.45 -1.25 12.78
C PRO A 162 -1.38 -2.57 12.01
N PHE A 163 -0.69 -2.56 10.87
CA PHE A 163 -0.42 -3.76 10.09
C PHE A 163 1.05 -3.84 9.69
N VAL A 164 1.54 -5.05 9.46
CA VAL A 164 2.93 -5.28 9.03
C VAL A 164 3.00 -5.12 7.52
N LEU A 165 3.95 -4.33 7.05
CA LEU A 165 4.21 -4.08 5.64
C LEU A 165 5.65 -4.43 5.31
N THR A 166 5.84 -5.22 4.28
CA THR A 166 7.15 -5.44 3.66
C THR A 166 7.14 -4.89 2.25
N VAL A 167 8.15 -4.08 1.92
CA VAL A 167 8.37 -3.57 0.56
C VAL A 167 9.72 -4.06 0.09
N TYR A 168 9.77 -4.61 -1.12
CA TYR A 168 10.99 -4.99 -1.82
C TYR A 168 11.06 -4.24 -3.14
N HIS A 169 12.22 -3.68 -3.44
CA HIS A 169 12.48 -2.99 -4.69
C HIS A 169 13.86 -3.34 -5.24
N ARG A 170 13.92 -3.58 -6.54
CA ARG A 170 15.14 -3.83 -7.29
C ARG A 170 15.04 -3.16 -8.65
N ALA A 171 15.79 -2.09 -8.86
CA ALA A 171 15.95 -1.48 -10.17
C ALA A 171 16.92 -2.31 -11.03
N ALA A 172 16.61 -2.49 -12.31
CA ALA A 172 17.50 -3.16 -13.28
C ALA A 172 17.53 -2.47 -14.66
N PRO A 173 17.71 -1.13 -14.77
CA PRO A 173 17.46 -0.37 -16.00
C PRO A 173 18.43 -0.65 -17.16
N LEU A 174 19.62 -1.19 -16.87
CA LEU A 174 20.71 -1.38 -17.86
C LEU A 174 21.04 -2.84 -18.14
N SER A 175 20.22 -3.78 -17.66
CA SER A 175 20.51 -5.22 -17.74
C SER A 175 19.40 -6.00 -18.43
N MET A 176 19.71 -7.23 -18.85
CA MET A 176 18.72 -8.22 -19.26
C MET A 176 17.91 -8.80 -18.09
N GLU A 177 18.17 -8.33 -16.86
CA GLU A 177 17.47 -8.78 -15.66
C GLU A 177 16.15 -8.01 -15.47
N TYR A 178 15.34 -8.48 -14.54
CA TYR A 178 14.07 -7.85 -14.23
C TYR A 178 14.22 -6.80 -13.13
N GLY A 179 13.65 -5.63 -13.39
CA GLY A 179 13.24 -4.70 -12.35
C GLY A 179 12.04 -5.31 -11.62
N VAL A 180 12.05 -5.26 -10.28
CA VAL A 180 11.07 -5.92 -9.43
C VAL A 180 10.59 -4.97 -8.35
N TYR A 181 9.28 -4.98 -8.12
CA TYR A 181 8.63 -4.30 -7.01
C TYR A 181 7.63 -5.26 -6.36
N GLU A 182 7.81 -5.54 -5.08
CA GLU A 182 6.94 -6.44 -4.33
C GLU A 182 6.50 -5.79 -3.03
N VAL A 183 5.24 -5.99 -2.68
CA VAL A 183 4.64 -5.51 -1.44
C VAL A 183 3.89 -6.66 -0.79
N ASP A 184 4.08 -6.85 0.51
CA ASP A 184 3.32 -7.79 1.33
C ASP A 184 2.77 -7.09 2.56
N ALA A 185 1.47 -7.22 2.78
CA ALA A 185 0.80 -6.71 3.96
C ALA A 185 0.19 -7.86 4.76
N ASP A 186 0.24 -7.73 6.09
CA ASP A 186 -0.37 -8.65 7.04
C ASP A 186 -1.18 -7.86 8.08
N PHE A 187 -2.49 -8.03 8.00
CA PHE A 187 -3.50 -7.37 8.82
C PHE A 187 -3.90 -8.20 10.05
N SER A 188 -3.23 -9.33 10.32
CA SER A 188 -3.56 -10.20 11.46
C SER A 188 -3.27 -9.60 12.84
N GLY A 189 -2.57 -8.47 12.89
CA GLY A 189 -2.10 -7.84 14.13
C GLY A 189 -0.87 -8.53 14.74
N THR A 190 -0.36 -9.60 14.13
CA THR A 190 0.86 -10.27 14.59
C THR A 190 2.09 -9.53 14.09
N VAL A 191 2.79 -8.86 15.00
CA VAL A 191 4.08 -8.21 14.70
C VAL A 191 5.21 -9.24 14.91
N PRO A 192 6.05 -9.51 13.89
CA PRO A 192 7.17 -10.44 14.04
C PRO A 192 8.23 -9.85 14.99
N ASP A 193 8.70 -10.68 15.92
CA ASP A 193 9.83 -10.32 16.78
C ASP A 193 11.16 -10.43 16.03
N ARG A 194 12.26 -10.03 16.69
CA ARG A 194 13.60 -10.06 16.07
C ARG A 194 14.02 -11.47 15.64
N VAL A 195 13.66 -12.51 16.39
CA VAL A 195 14.03 -13.89 16.07
C VAL A 195 13.28 -14.34 14.81
N ALA A 196 11.99 -14.01 14.71
CA ALA A 196 11.17 -14.25 13.53
C ALA A 196 11.71 -13.50 12.31
N LEU A 197 12.07 -12.23 12.45
CA LEU A 197 12.62 -11.40 11.37
C LEU A 197 13.91 -12.00 10.79
N VAL A 198 14.88 -12.35 11.65
CA VAL A 198 16.15 -12.96 11.23
C VAL A 198 15.93 -14.34 10.59
N ALA A 199 14.90 -15.07 11.02
CA ALA A 199 14.53 -16.37 10.46
C ALA A 199 13.69 -16.26 9.17
N GLY A 200 13.47 -15.06 8.61
CA GLY A 200 12.66 -14.87 7.40
C GLY A 200 11.15 -15.04 7.62
N ARG A 201 10.68 -15.01 8.87
CA ARG A 201 9.27 -15.23 9.24
C ARG A 201 8.52 -13.91 9.37
N TYR A 202 8.28 -13.28 8.23
CA TYR A 202 7.52 -12.04 8.11
C TYR A 202 6.79 -12.04 6.74
N PRO A 203 5.86 -11.11 6.48
CA PRO A 203 5.11 -11.10 5.21
C PRO A 203 6.05 -10.96 4.01
N GLY A 204 5.99 -11.91 3.08
CA GLY A 204 6.87 -12.00 1.90
C GLY A 204 8.25 -12.62 2.12
N GLY A 205 8.62 -12.96 3.37
CA GLY A 205 9.84 -13.69 3.67
C GLY A 205 9.84 -15.10 3.06
N GLY A 206 10.95 -15.50 2.43
CA GLY A 206 11.13 -16.85 1.86
C GLY A 206 10.50 -17.10 0.49
N GLY A 207 9.97 -16.08 -0.20
CA GLY A 207 9.24 -16.24 -1.47
C GLY A 207 9.39 -15.10 -2.47
N ARG A 208 10.49 -14.34 -2.40
CA ARG A 208 10.79 -13.24 -3.34
C ARG A 208 11.10 -13.77 -4.75
N ALA A 209 10.86 -12.94 -5.76
CA ALA A 209 11.19 -13.25 -7.16
C ALA A 209 12.62 -13.76 -7.38
N PHE A 210 13.55 -13.36 -6.51
CA PHE A 210 14.88 -13.93 -6.43
C PHE A 210 14.99 -14.71 -5.12
N THR A 211 15.00 -16.04 -5.21
CA THR A 211 15.12 -16.96 -4.07
C THR A 211 16.55 -16.91 -3.52
N VAL A 212 16.90 -15.80 -2.87
CA VAL A 212 18.19 -15.58 -2.23
C VAL A 212 17.93 -15.40 -0.75
N ASP A 213 18.54 -16.27 0.05
CA ASP A 213 18.46 -16.15 1.50
C ASP A 213 19.24 -14.92 1.97
N PRO A 214 18.69 -14.15 2.92
CA PRO A 214 19.41 -13.04 3.50
C PRO A 214 20.59 -13.53 4.35
N THR A 215 21.71 -12.85 4.21
CA THR A 215 22.95 -13.11 4.98
C THR A 215 23.01 -12.38 6.32
N GLY A 216 22.09 -11.44 6.56
CA GLY A 216 22.08 -10.64 7.76
C GLY A 216 20.80 -9.85 7.93
N TRP A 217 20.74 -9.08 9.01
CA TRP A 217 19.62 -8.21 9.35
C TRP A 217 20.13 -6.88 9.87
N ALA A 218 19.72 -5.78 9.25
CA ALA A 218 19.99 -4.43 9.73
C ALA A 218 18.73 -3.85 10.39
N GLN A 219 18.90 -3.22 11.56
CA GLN A 219 17.79 -2.56 12.26
C GLN A 219 17.38 -1.25 11.60
N THR A 220 18.31 -0.58 10.93
CA THR A 220 18.10 0.71 10.27
C THR A 220 18.56 0.64 8.83
N CYS A 221 17.72 1.11 7.92
CA CYS A 221 18.02 1.15 6.49
C CYS A 221 17.12 2.16 5.76
N PRO A 222 17.60 2.67 4.62
CA PRO A 222 16.79 3.51 3.75
C PRO A 222 15.53 2.76 3.29
N ASP A 223 14.51 3.52 2.91
CA ASP A 223 13.36 2.95 2.24
C ASP A 223 13.78 2.36 0.87
N PRO A 224 13.20 1.23 0.45
CA PRO A 224 13.48 0.66 -0.86
C PRO A 224 13.12 1.63 -1.99
N GLY A 225 14.04 1.85 -2.93
CA GLY A 225 13.82 2.74 -4.09
C GLY A 225 14.11 4.22 -3.85
N LEU A 226 14.80 4.55 -2.75
CA LEU A 226 15.35 5.89 -2.53
C LEU A 226 16.60 6.19 -3.36
#